data_AF-A0A932FSV2-F1
#
_entry.id   AF-A0A932FSV2-F1
#
_cell.length_a   1.000
_cell.length_b   1.000
_cell.length_c   1.000
_cell.angle_alpha   90.00
_cell.angle_beta   90.00
_cell.angle_gamma   90.00
#
_symmetry.space_group_name_H-M   'P 1'
#
loop_
_entity.id
_entity.type
_entity.pdbx_description
1 polymer ?
#
loop_
_entity_poly.entity_id
_entity_poly.type
_entity_poly.pdbx_seq_one_letter_code
_entity_poly.pdbx_strand_id
1 'polypeptide(L)'
;MITLNTFGTRTEIRSGGQTVQIYSLPALEKAGFPGVSRLPYSMKILLENLLRREDAAFVKADDIRAVAQWNATAALEQEISFMPARVLLQDFTGVPCVVDLAAMRDAIVSLGGNPDRI
;
A
#
# COMPACT_ATOMS: atom_id res chain seq x y z
N MET A 1 4.77 -9.99 -8.07
CA MET A 1 4.79 -8.52 -8.11
C MET A 1 6.11 -8.09 -7.51
N ILE A 2 6.95 -7.37 -8.24
CA ILE A 2 8.26 -6.92 -7.73
C ILE A 2 7.99 -5.63 -6.96
N THR A 3 8.15 -5.67 -5.64
CA THR A 3 8.14 -4.46 -4.81
C THR A 3 9.47 -3.75 -4.98
N LEU A 4 9.42 -2.48 -5.38
CA LEU A 4 10.58 -1.60 -5.46
C LEU A 4 10.95 -1.10 -4.06
N ASN A 5 12.17 -0.59 -3.92
CA ASN A 5 12.67 -0.01 -2.68
C ASN A 5 13.53 1.21 -3.02
N THR A 6 12.96 2.13 -3.81
CA THR A 6 13.68 3.26 -4.39
C THR A 6 14.35 4.14 -3.33
N PHE A 7 13.72 4.23 -2.16
CA PHE A 7 14.19 5.06 -1.05
C PHE A 7 15.04 4.31 -0.01
N GLY A 8 15.33 3.02 -0.22
CA GLY A 8 16.18 2.25 0.70
C GLY A 8 15.61 2.10 2.11
N THR A 9 14.28 2.06 2.26
CA THR A 9 13.60 2.08 3.57
C THR A 9 13.35 0.69 4.15
N ARG A 10 13.43 -0.36 3.34
CA ARG A 10 13.30 -1.75 3.78
C ARG A 10 14.40 -2.11 4.78
N THR A 11 14.02 -2.50 5.99
CA THR A 11 14.93 -2.92 7.06
C THR A 11 14.34 -4.08 7.86
N GLU A 12 15.13 -4.65 8.75
CA GLU A 12 14.75 -5.76 9.60
C GLU A 12 14.66 -5.34 11.07
N ILE A 13 13.65 -5.86 11.75
CA ILE A 13 13.51 -5.74 13.21
C ILE A 13 13.33 -7.12 13.83
N ARG A 14 13.86 -7.29 15.05
CA ARG A 14 13.57 -8.47 15.86
C ARG A 14 12.35 -8.20 16.73
N SER A 15 11.34 -9.07 16.62
CA SER A 15 10.13 -9.04 17.43
C SER A 15 9.75 -10.46 17.83
N GLY A 16 9.56 -10.71 19.13
CA GLY A 16 9.11 -12.01 19.63
C GLY A 16 9.99 -13.20 19.22
N GLY A 17 11.30 -13.00 19.06
CA GLY A 17 12.24 -14.04 18.61
C GLY A 17 12.26 -14.29 17.10
N GLN A 18 11.45 -13.56 16.33
CA GLN A 18 11.43 -13.61 14.87
C GLN A 18 12.06 -12.33 14.29
N THR A 19 12.75 -12.49 13.16
CA THR A 19 13.17 -11.35 12.34
C THR A 19 12.06 -11.08 11.33
N VAL A 20 11.53 -9.85 11.32
CA VAL A 20 10.52 -9.41 10.37
C VAL A 20 11.03 -8.20 9.60
N GLN A 21 10.57 -8.05 8.37
CA GLN A 21 10.92 -6.92 7.51
C GLN A 21 9.87 -5.83 7.60
N ILE A 22 10.34 -4.58 7.66
CA ILE A 22 9.51 -3.37 7.73
C ILE A 22 10.01 -2.32 6.73
N TYR A 23 9.15 -1.36 6.41
CA TYR A 23 9.52 -0.16 5.65
C TYR A 23 9.62 1.03 6.62
N SER A 24 10.85 1.44 6.91
CA SER A 24 11.17 2.37 7.99
C SER A 24 10.96 3.83 7.58
N LEU A 25 10.02 4.52 8.24
CA LEU A 25 9.84 5.97 8.10
C LEU A 25 11.07 6.77 8.57
N PRO A 26 11.76 6.41 9.68
CA PRO A 26 13.03 7.04 10.03
C PRO A 26 14.12 6.88 8.96
N ALA A 27 14.13 5.75 8.23
CA ALA A 27 15.06 5.59 7.11
C ALA A 27 14.71 6.53 5.96
N LEU A 28 13.41 6.74 5.69
CA LEU A 28 12.96 7.72 4.69
C LEU A 28 13.35 9.15 5.07
N GLU A 29 13.25 9.50 6.35
CA GLU A 29 13.68 10.81 6.85
C GLU A 29 15.18 11.05 6.61
N LYS A 30 16.01 10.03 6.89
CA LYS A 30 17.45 10.04 6.58
C LYS A 30 17.74 10.08 5.08
N ALA A 31 16.84 9.55 4.24
CA ALA A 31 16.96 9.56 2.78
C ALA A 31 16.57 10.91 2.14
N GLY A 32 16.29 11.95 2.93
CA GLY A 32 16.06 13.31 2.42
C GLY A 32 14.66 13.88 2.65
N PHE A 33 13.85 13.26 3.52
CA PHE A 33 12.49 13.72 3.83
C PHE A 33 12.35 14.13 5.31
N PRO A 34 12.97 15.24 5.75
CA PRO A 34 13.06 15.64 7.16
C PRO A 34 11.71 15.94 7.83
N GLY A 35 10.63 16.09 7.05
CA GLY A 35 9.29 16.35 7.57
C GLY A 35 8.53 15.10 8.02
N VAL A 36 9.02 13.90 7.69
CA VAL A 36 8.28 12.64 7.89
C VAL A 36 7.95 12.38 9.36
N SER A 37 8.85 12.72 10.28
CA SER A 37 8.61 12.61 11.73
C SER A 37 7.47 13.51 12.22
N ARG A 38 7.22 14.64 11.56
CA ARG A 38 6.20 15.64 11.92
C ARG A 38 4.83 15.38 11.29
N LEU A 39 4.73 14.42 10.36
CA LEU A 39 3.46 14.05 9.75
C LEU A 39 2.45 13.55 10.81
N PRO A 40 1.14 13.83 10.62
CA PRO A 40 0.09 13.19 11.39
C PRO A 40 0.18 11.66 11.30
N TYR A 41 -0.22 10.96 12.36
CA TYR A 41 -0.15 9.49 12.39
C TYR A 41 -0.93 8.81 11.25
N SER A 42 -2.07 9.36 10.86
CA SER A 42 -2.82 8.88 9.69
C SER A 42 -1.99 8.94 8.41
N MET A 43 -1.27 10.04 8.18
CA MET A 43 -0.38 10.21 7.03
C MET A 43 0.82 9.27 7.08
N LYS A 44 1.36 8.98 8.27
CA LYS A 44 2.43 7.99 8.45
C LYS A 44 1.98 6.57 8.05
N ILE A 45 0.73 6.21 8.33
CA ILE A 45 0.15 4.91 7.92
C ILE A 45 0.05 4.82 6.39
N LEU A 46 -0.46 5.89 5.75
CA LEU A 46 -0.55 5.95 4.29
C LEU A 46 0.85 5.91 3.65
N LEU A 47 1.81 6.63 4.22
CA LEU A 47 3.19 6.67 3.73
C LEU A 47 3.90 5.32 3.83
N GLU A 48 3.75 4.60 4.95
CA GLU A 48 4.29 3.23 5.06
C GLU A 48 3.66 2.30 4.02
N ASN A 49 2.34 2.43 3.81
CA ASN A 49 1.63 1.62 2.84
C ASN A 49 2.22 1.82 1.43
N LEU A 50 2.43 3.08 1.03
CA LEU A 50 3.04 3.42 -0.24
C LEU A 50 4.46 2.86 -0.35
N LEU A 51 5.30 3.03 0.68
CA LEU A 51 6.67 2.47 0.68
C LEU A 51 6.67 0.95 0.49
N ARG A 52 5.78 0.24 1.19
CA ARG A 52 5.70 -1.23 1.12
C ARG A 52 5.06 -1.75 -0.17
N ARG A 53 4.34 -0.90 -0.88
CA ARG A 53 3.61 -1.26 -2.10
C ARG A 53 4.20 -0.62 -3.35
N GLU A 54 5.32 0.08 -3.24
CA GLU A 54 6.01 0.70 -4.36
C GLU A 54 6.22 -0.31 -5.49
N ASP A 55 5.74 0.04 -6.68
CA ASP A 55 5.89 -0.71 -7.89
C ASP A 55 5.99 0.25 -9.10
N ALA A 56 6.02 -0.29 -10.30
CA ALA A 56 6.07 0.53 -11.52
C ALA A 56 4.68 0.86 -12.09
N ALA A 57 3.60 0.40 -11.45
CA ALA A 57 2.26 0.40 -12.04
C ALA A 57 1.27 1.27 -11.25
N PHE A 58 1.07 0.95 -9.97
CA PHE A 58 0.04 1.53 -9.12
C PHE A 58 0.59 2.48 -8.07
N VAL A 59 1.77 2.21 -7.52
CA VAL A 59 2.38 3.03 -6.46
C VAL A 59 3.74 3.49 -6.91
N LYS A 60 3.81 4.73 -7.39
CA LYS A 60 5.03 5.31 -7.96
C LYS A 60 5.84 6.02 -6.88
N ALA A 61 7.13 6.20 -7.14
CA ALA A 61 8.01 6.98 -6.27
C ALA A 61 7.49 8.41 -6.03
N ASP A 62 6.79 9.01 -7.00
CA ASP A 62 6.21 10.35 -6.88
C ASP A 62 5.04 10.41 -5.89
N ASP A 63 4.24 9.34 -5.77
CA ASP A 63 3.16 9.26 -4.78
C ASP A 63 3.74 9.26 -3.35
N ILE A 64 4.86 8.54 -3.16
CA ILE A 64 5.60 8.53 -1.89
C ILE A 64 6.16 9.93 -1.57
N ARG A 65 6.74 10.62 -2.56
CA ARG A 65 7.26 11.99 -2.38
C ARG A 65 6.15 12.95 -2.00
N ALA A 66 5.00 12.88 -2.67
CA ALA A 66 3.86 13.75 -2.43
C ALA A 66 3.36 13.63 -0.98
N VAL A 67 3.22 12.40 -0.46
CA VAL A 67 2.81 12.17 0.93
C VAL A 67 3.91 12.54 1.93
N ALA A 68 5.17 12.24 1.64
CA ALA A 68 6.29 12.55 2.51
C ALA A 68 6.51 14.07 2.68
N GLN A 69 6.13 14.86 1.68
CA GLN A 69 6.23 16.33 1.66
C GLN A 69 4.86 17.01 1.87
N TRP A 70 3.86 16.25 2.33
CA TRP A 70 2.49 16.75 2.46
C TRP A 70 2.42 17.99 3.35
N ASN A 71 1.71 19.00 2.86
CA ASN A 71 1.45 20.25 3.55
C ASN A 71 -0.06 20.52 3.58
N ALA A 72 -0.63 20.60 4.78
CA ALA A 72 -2.05 20.82 5.00
C ALA A 72 -2.60 22.13 4.42
N THR A 73 -1.75 23.14 4.20
CA THR A 73 -2.17 24.45 3.65
C THR A 73 -1.92 24.56 2.15
N ALA A 74 -1.27 23.58 1.53
CA ALA A 74 -1.05 23.59 0.09
C ALA A 74 -2.34 23.23 -0.63
N ALA A 75 -2.62 23.92 -1.75
CA ALA A 75 -3.73 23.59 -2.65
C ALA A 75 -3.47 22.32 -3.50
N LEU A 76 -2.52 21.48 -3.08
CA LEU A 76 -2.09 20.32 -3.85
C LEU A 76 -3.09 19.18 -3.65
N GLU A 77 -3.91 18.95 -4.67
CA GLU A 77 -4.77 17.77 -4.78
C GLU A 77 -4.06 16.72 -5.64
N GLN A 78 -3.42 15.76 -5.00
CA GLN A 78 -2.85 14.59 -5.67
C GLN A 78 -3.53 13.33 -5.12
N GLU A 79 -4.08 12.52 -6.03
CA GLU A 79 -4.58 11.20 -5.70
C GLU A 79 -3.43 10.23 -5.45
N ILE A 80 -3.62 9.33 -4.49
CA ILE A 80 -2.64 8.30 -4.14
C ILE A 80 -3.32 6.94 -4.10
N SER A 81 -2.55 5.91 -4.44
CA SER A 81 -2.97 4.52 -4.23
C SER A 81 -2.89 4.15 -2.75
N PHE A 82 -3.90 3.47 -2.23
CA PHE A 82 -3.88 2.90 -0.89
C PHE A 82 -4.37 1.47 -0.94
N MET A 83 -3.55 0.53 -0.45
CA MET A 83 -3.90 -0.88 -0.40
C MET A 83 -4.03 -1.33 1.06
N PRO A 84 -5.26 -1.35 1.63
CA PRO A 84 -5.50 -1.77 3.00
C PRO A 84 -4.91 -3.15 3.30
N ALA A 85 -4.55 -3.38 4.56
CA ALA A 85 -4.03 -4.67 4.99
C ALA A 85 -5.09 -5.78 5.00
N ARG A 86 -6.37 -5.41 5.17
CA ARG A 86 -7.52 -6.32 5.23
C ARG A 86 -8.81 -5.57 4.92
N VAL A 87 -9.82 -6.31 4.47
CA VAL A 87 -11.19 -5.82 4.27
C VAL A 87 -12.09 -6.57 5.27
N LEU A 88 -13.02 -5.84 5.89
CA LEU A 88 -14.08 -6.42 6.71
C LEU A 88 -15.41 -6.14 6.00
N LEU A 89 -16.19 -7.18 5.74
CA LEU A 89 -17.48 -7.10 5.05
C LEU A 89 -18.61 -7.32 6.06
N GLN A 90 -19.71 -6.59 5.88
CA GLN A 90 -20.96 -6.84 6.59
C GLN A 90 -21.83 -7.76 5.75
N ASP A 91 -22.70 -8.56 6.38
CA ASP A 91 -23.48 -9.61 5.71
C ASP A 91 -24.20 -9.15 4.41
N PHE A 92 -24.86 -7.99 4.38
CA PHE A 92 -25.58 -7.51 3.20
C PHE A 92 -24.66 -7.01 2.08
N THR A 93 -23.47 -6.49 2.39
CA THR A 93 -22.48 -6.07 1.39
C THR A 93 -21.51 -7.19 1.01
N GLY A 94 -21.38 -8.20 1.85
CA GLY A 94 -20.55 -9.39 1.63
C GLY A 94 -21.15 -10.33 0.59
N VAL A 95 -22.46 -10.55 0.62
CA VAL A 95 -23.15 -11.41 -0.36
C VAL A 95 -22.91 -10.95 -1.81
N PRO A 96 -23.19 -9.70 -2.22
CA PRO A 96 -22.92 -9.27 -3.59
C PRO A 96 -21.44 -9.35 -3.94
N CYS A 97 -20.52 -9.04 -3.01
CA CYS A 97 -19.08 -9.17 -3.25
C CYS A 97 -18.65 -10.62 -3.55
N VAL A 98 -19.18 -11.60 -2.82
CA VAL A 98 -18.90 -13.02 -3.07
C VAL A 98 -19.53 -13.49 -4.38
N VAL A 99 -20.73 -13.01 -4.71
CA VAL A 99 -21.38 -13.29 -6.00
C VAL A 99 -20.55 -12.75 -7.17
N ASP A 100 -19.97 -11.55 -7.05
CA ASP A 100 -19.08 -11.00 -8.06
C ASP A 100 -17.82 -11.86 -8.24
N LEU A 101 -17.20 -12.34 -7.15
CA LEU A 101 -16.07 -13.27 -7.23
C LEU A 101 -16.46 -14.58 -7.92
N ALA A 102 -17.66 -15.11 -7.67
CA ALA A 102 -18.16 -16.31 -8.34
C ALA A 102 -18.37 -16.05 -9.85
N ALA A 103 -18.98 -14.93 -10.22
CA ALA A 103 -19.17 -14.55 -11.63
C ALA A 103 -17.83 -14.34 -12.36
N MET A 104 -16.84 -13.77 -11.68
CA MET A 104 -15.48 -13.63 -12.22
C MET A 104 -14.81 -14.99 -12.47
N ARG A 105 -15.04 -15.99 -11.59
CA ARG A 105 -14.54 -17.36 -11.79
C ARG A 105 -15.17 -18.01 -13.04
N ASP A 106 -16.48 -17.92 -13.20
CA ASP A 106 -17.20 -18.45 -14.37
C ASP A 106 -16.72 -17.79 -15.67
N ALA A 107 -16.48 -16.48 -15.64
CA ALA A 107 -15.93 -15.74 -16.77
C ALA A 107 -14.51 -16.19 -17.13
N ILE A 108 -13.64 -16.41 -16.15
CA ILE A 108 -12.28 -16.92 -16.41
C ILE A 108 -12.31 -18.31 -17.04
N VAL A 109 -13.19 -19.21 -16.56
CA VAL A 109 -13.35 -20.55 -17.17
C VAL A 109 -13.80 -20.45 -18.61
N SER A 110 -14.78 -19.58 -18.90
CA SER A 110 -15.27 -19.34 -20.26
C SER A 110 -14.20 -18.82 -21.21
N LEU A 111 -13.21 -18.09 -20.68
CA LEU A 111 -12.03 -17.59 -21.42
C LEU A 111 -10.86 -18.59 -21.45
N GLY A 112 -11.04 -19.81 -20.91
CA GLY A 112 -10.01 -20.86 -20.87
C GLY A 112 -8.89 -20.63 -19.83
N GLY A 113 -9.11 -19.75 -18.85
CA GLY A 113 -8.16 -19.47 -17.78
C GLY A 113 -8.35 -20.34 -16.54
N ASN A 114 -7.46 -20.17 -15.55
CA ASN A 114 -7.55 -20.88 -14.26
C ASN A 114 -8.41 -20.08 -13.25
N PRO A 115 -9.57 -20.60 -12.81
CA PRO A 115 -10.46 -19.91 -11.87
C PRO A 115 -9.86 -19.73 -10.46
N ASP A 116 -8.85 -20.50 -10.06
CA ASP A 116 -8.21 -20.36 -8.74
C ASP A 116 -7.30 -19.12 -8.64
N ARG A 117 -7.24 -18.31 -9.69
CA ARG A 117 -6.57 -17.00 -9.69
C ARG A 117 -7.49 -15.84 -9.29
N ILE A 118 -8.79 -16.11 -9.13
CA ILE A 118 -9.78 -15.19 -8.54
C ILE A 118 -9.86 -15.48 -7.05
#